data_AF-A0A7Y2L439-F1
#
_entry.id   AF-A0A7Y2L439-F1
#
_cell.length_a   1.000
_cell.length_b   1.000
_cell.length_c   1.000
_cell.angle_alpha   90.00
_cell.angle_beta   90.00
_cell.angle_gamma   90.00
#
_symmetry.space_group_name_H-M   'P 1'
#
loop_
_entity.id
_entity.type
_entity.pdbx_description
1 polymer ?
#
loop_
_entity_poly.entity_id
_entity_poly.type
_entity_poly.pdbx_seq_one_letter_code
_entity_poly.pdbx_strand_id
1 'polypeptide(L)'
;FPSYFPVMTYAEDRALREEVYAAYCTRASDQGPNAGKFDNGPVMEEILDLRQELARLLGFASFAELSLATKMAETPDQVLTFLRDLAKRSKPFAVRDLQQLQAYAAEQGCPELKSWDSGFFGEKLREQRYSVSQEALRVYFPIDKVLGGLFAIVQKLYGIEIAEIKGFDTWHPDVRLFEIKENGQHIGRFFFDLYARANKRGGAWMDGARDRRRTAAGTLQNPVANL
;
A
#
# COMPACT_ATOMS: atom_id res chain seq x y z
N PHE A 1 9.06 3.80 0.33
CA PHE A 1 8.69 2.63 -0.50
C PHE A 1 9.79 2.29 -1.51
N PRO A 2 10.08 3.10 -2.55
CA PRO A 2 11.02 2.71 -3.61
C PRO A 2 12.48 2.61 -3.16
N SER A 3 12.87 3.27 -2.06
CA SER A 3 14.23 3.19 -1.51
C SER A 3 14.33 2.27 -0.30
N TYR A 4 13.36 2.35 0.62
CA TYR A 4 13.37 1.56 1.86
C TYR A 4 13.35 0.04 1.59
N PHE A 5 12.39 -0.46 0.81
CA PHE A 5 12.25 -1.90 0.61
C PHE A 5 13.46 -2.53 -0.09
N PRO A 6 14.02 -1.95 -1.17
CA PRO A 6 15.22 -2.53 -1.77
C PRO A 6 16.42 -2.60 -0.82
N VAL A 7 16.62 -1.60 0.06
CA VAL A 7 17.67 -1.67 1.09
C VAL A 7 17.39 -2.80 2.07
N MET A 8 16.17 -2.87 2.61
CA MET A 8 15.81 -3.91 3.61
C MET A 8 15.83 -5.33 3.04
N THR A 9 15.64 -5.50 1.74
CA THR A 9 15.54 -6.80 1.07
C THR A 9 16.85 -7.25 0.43
N TYR A 10 17.64 -6.35 -0.14
CA TYR A 10 18.79 -6.72 -1.00
C TYR A 10 20.14 -6.17 -0.55
N ALA A 11 20.20 -5.14 0.31
CA ALA A 11 21.49 -4.60 0.72
C ALA A 11 22.24 -5.61 1.60
N GLU A 12 23.44 -6.01 1.18
CA GLU A 12 24.31 -6.94 1.92
C GLU A 12 24.83 -6.29 3.23
N ASP A 13 25.03 -4.97 3.25
CA ASP A 13 25.48 -4.23 4.43
C ASP A 13 24.39 -4.19 5.52
N ARG A 14 24.63 -4.94 6.61
CA ARG A 14 23.73 -5.02 7.76
C ARG A 14 23.60 -3.70 8.52
N ALA A 15 24.69 -2.94 8.65
CA ALA A 15 24.66 -1.66 9.36
C ALA A 15 23.82 -0.63 8.61
N LEU A 16 23.89 -0.64 7.28
CA LEU A 16 23.01 0.17 6.44
C LEU A 16 21.54 -0.22 6.62
N ARG A 17 21.21 -1.52 6.66
CA ARG A 17 19.84 -1.97 6.92
C ARG A 17 19.34 -1.52 8.30
N GLU A 18 20.19 -1.60 9.32
CA GLU A 18 19.87 -1.14 10.67
C GLU A 18 19.59 0.37 10.72
N GLU A 19 20.47 1.18 10.13
CA GLU A 19 20.31 2.64 10.07
C GLU A 19 19.01 3.03 9.36
N VAL A 20 18.76 2.44 8.19
CA VAL A 20 17.57 2.72 7.39
C VAL A 20 16.30 2.24 8.08
N TYR A 21 16.33 1.08 8.75
CA TYR A 21 15.23 0.58 9.58
C TYR A 21 14.92 1.55 10.72
N ALA A 22 15.92 1.93 11.50
CA ALA A 22 15.76 2.84 12.63
C ALA A 22 15.18 4.18 12.17
N ALA A 23 15.76 4.79 11.13
CA ALA A 23 15.28 6.05 10.57
C ALA A 23 13.83 5.95 10.05
N TYR A 24 13.44 4.82 9.45
CA TYR A 24 12.09 4.62 8.91
C TYR A 24 11.03 4.40 10.00
N CYS A 25 11.35 3.61 11.03
CA CYS A 25 10.46 3.27 12.14
C CYS A 25 10.28 4.42 13.15
N THR A 26 11.23 5.37 13.20
CA THR A 26 11.20 6.54 14.09
C THR A 26 10.81 7.85 13.38
N ARG A 27 10.24 7.76 12.18
CA ARG A 27 9.79 8.97 11.47
C ARG A 27 8.70 9.67 12.28
N ALA A 28 8.89 10.97 12.46
CA ALA A 28 7.94 11.83 13.14
C ALA A 28 7.61 11.32 14.57
N SER A 29 8.62 10.87 15.29
CA SER A 29 8.50 10.48 16.70
C SER A 29 9.50 11.24 17.57
N ASP A 30 9.39 11.02 18.87
CA ASP A 30 10.32 11.42 19.93
C ASP A 30 11.65 10.64 19.92
N GLN A 31 11.86 9.76 18.93
CA GLN A 31 13.01 8.87 18.84
C GLN A 31 13.76 9.04 17.50
N GLY A 32 14.97 8.51 17.42
CA GLY A 32 15.75 8.45 16.18
C GLY A 32 16.44 9.77 15.79
N PRO A 33 16.96 9.88 14.55
CA PRO A 33 17.85 10.98 14.15
C PRO A 33 17.17 12.36 14.09
N ASN A 34 15.83 12.42 14.09
CA ASN A 34 15.03 13.65 14.09
C ASN A 34 14.12 13.75 15.33
N ALA A 35 14.49 13.07 16.43
CA ALA A 35 13.74 13.05 17.68
C ALA A 35 13.26 14.45 18.10
N GLY A 36 11.96 14.58 18.39
CA GLY A 36 11.36 15.82 18.91
C GLY A 36 11.20 16.95 17.88
N LYS A 37 11.76 16.84 16.67
CA LYS A 37 11.65 17.89 15.63
C LYS A 37 10.32 17.85 14.88
N PHE A 38 9.81 16.65 14.63
CA PHE A 38 8.58 16.40 13.89
C PHE A 38 7.68 15.42 14.64
N ASP A 39 7.73 15.43 15.97
CA ASP A 39 7.08 14.44 16.81
C ASP A 39 5.55 14.50 16.68
N ASN A 40 4.95 13.39 16.24
CA ASN A 40 3.51 13.24 16.13
C ASN A 40 2.86 12.72 17.42
N GLY A 41 3.63 12.36 18.47
CA GLY A 41 3.10 11.86 19.74
C GLY A 41 1.99 12.75 20.32
N PRO A 42 2.26 14.04 20.59
CA PRO A 42 1.27 14.94 21.19
C PRO A 42 0.00 15.12 20.34
N VAL A 43 0.13 15.24 19.01
CA VAL A 43 -1.02 15.38 18.12
C VAL A 43 -1.83 14.08 18.02
N MET A 44 -1.20 12.91 18.16
CA MET A 44 -1.93 11.64 18.22
C MET A 44 -2.76 11.53 19.50
N GLU A 45 -2.23 11.96 20.64
CA GLU A 45 -2.98 12.02 21.91
C GLU A 45 -4.19 12.95 21.80
N GLU A 46 -3.99 14.17 21.30
CA GLU A 46 -5.07 15.14 21.06
C GLU A 46 -6.15 14.56 20.12
N ILE A 47 -5.74 13.89 19.03
CA ILE A 47 -6.68 13.23 18.12
C ILE A 47 -7.50 12.15 18.82
N LEU A 48 -6.90 11.38 19.74
CA LEU A 48 -7.61 10.32 20.48
C LEU A 48 -8.65 10.92 21.43
N ASP A 49 -8.28 11.97 22.16
CA ASP A 49 -9.17 12.68 23.07
C ASP A 49 -10.35 13.33 22.34
N LEU A 50 -10.06 14.08 21.27
CA LEU A 50 -11.09 14.71 20.43
C LEU A 50 -12.02 13.69 19.79
N ARG A 51 -11.50 12.53 19.37
CA ARG A 51 -12.33 11.44 18.82
C ARG A 51 -13.24 10.82 19.88
N GLN A 52 -12.77 10.69 21.11
CA GLN A 52 -13.57 10.19 22.22
C GLN A 52 -14.65 11.19 22.63
N GLU A 53 -14.34 12.49 22.63
CA GLU A 53 -15.32 13.56 22.85
C GLU A 53 -16.39 13.58 21.76
N LEU A 54 -15.98 13.57 20.49
CA LEU A 54 -16.88 13.51 19.33
C LEU A 54 -17.85 12.33 19.41
N ALA A 55 -17.34 11.14 19.77
CA ALA A 55 -18.19 9.96 19.95
C ALA A 55 -19.27 10.18 21.01
N ARG A 56 -18.91 10.72 22.18
CA ARG A 56 -19.85 11.00 23.27
C ARG A 56 -20.90 12.03 22.88
N LEU A 57 -20.49 13.11 22.20
CA LEU A 57 -21.42 14.14 21.72
C LEU A 57 -22.46 13.60 20.74
N LEU A 58 -22.10 12.57 19.96
CA LEU A 58 -22.99 11.89 19.02
C LEU A 58 -23.73 10.69 19.63
N GLY A 59 -23.59 10.45 20.95
CA GLY A 59 -24.30 9.40 21.66
C GLY A 59 -23.67 8.00 21.58
N PHE A 60 -22.40 7.89 21.18
CA PHE A 60 -21.63 6.63 21.13
C PHE A 60 -20.69 6.51 22.33
N ALA A 61 -20.39 5.29 22.78
CA ALA A 61 -19.49 5.07 23.91
C ALA A 61 -18.01 5.26 23.53
N SER A 62 -17.66 4.99 22.27
CA SER A 62 -16.30 5.13 21.76
C SER A 62 -16.27 5.55 20.29
N PHE A 63 -15.14 6.08 19.83
CA PHE A 63 -14.95 6.40 18.41
C PHE A 63 -15.01 5.15 17.51
N ALA A 64 -14.67 3.97 18.05
CA ALA A 64 -14.79 2.72 17.32
C ALA A 64 -16.26 2.42 16.98
N GLU A 65 -17.18 2.60 17.92
CA GLU A 65 -18.63 2.44 17.66
C GLU A 65 -19.14 3.47 16.66
N LEU A 66 -18.79 4.75 16.84
CA LEU A 66 -19.15 5.81 15.88
C LEU A 66 -18.66 5.46 14.47
N SER A 67 -17.43 4.96 14.34
CA SER A 67 -16.86 4.58 13.04
C SER A 67 -17.54 3.36 12.41
N LEU A 68 -18.08 2.46 13.22
CA LEU A 68 -18.74 1.24 12.76
C LEU A 68 -20.20 1.48 12.33
N ALA A 69 -20.83 2.57 12.77
CA ALA A 69 -22.23 2.88 12.47
C ALA A 69 -22.60 2.87 10.97
N THR A 70 -21.63 3.10 10.07
CA THR A 70 -21.83 3.07 8.61
C THR A 70 -21.12 1.90 7.92
N LYS A 71 -20.60 0.94 8.68
CA LYS A 71 -19.80 -0.20 8.17
C LYS A 71 -20.56 -1.51 8.35
N MET A 72 -20.04 -2.57 7.76
CA MET A 72 -20.66 -3.91 7.81
C MET A 72 -20.57 -4.57 9.20
N ALA A 73 -19.48 -4.33 9.93
CA ALA A 73 -19.32 -4.86 11.28
C ALA A 73 -20.12 -4.01 12.28
N GLU A 74 -20.87 -4.65 13.17
CA GLU A 74 -21.87 -3.97 13.98
C GLU A 74 -21.29 -3.44 15.30
N THR A 75 -20.31 -4.14 15.88
CA THR A 75 -19.73 -3.77 17.19
C THR A 75 -18.20 -3.88 17.23
N PRO A 76 -17.53 -3.09 18.07
CA PRO A 76 -16.09 -3.23 18.30
C PRO A 76 -15.70 -4.63 18.79
N ASP A 77 -16.54 -5.29 19.58
CA ASP A 77 -16.28 -6.64 20.11
C ASP A 77 -16.28 -7.70 19.00
N GLN A 78 -17.17 -7.59 18.00
CA GLN A 78 -17.13 -8.45 16.82
C GLN A 78 -15.79 -8.30 16.08
N VAL A 79 -15.32 -7.06 15.90
CA VAL A 79 -14.03 -6.77 15.26
C VAL A 79 -12.88 -7.37 16.06
N LEU A 80 -12.83 -7.13 17.38
CA LEU A 80 -11.76 -7.65 18.25
C LEU A 80 -11.76 -9.18 18.30
N THR A 81 -12.93 -9.81 18.35
CA THR A 81 -13.07 -11.27 18.33
C THR A 81 -12.55 -11.85 17.03
N PHE A 82 -12.93 -11.26 15.89
CA PHE A 82 -12.43 -11.65 14.57
C PHE A 82 -10.90 -11.56 14.49
N LEU A 83 -10.32 -10.42 14.90
CA LEU A 83 -8.87 -10.21 14.87
C LEU A 83 -8.11 -11.20 15.78
N ARG A 84 -8.64 -11.47 16.99
CA ARG A 84 -8.04 -12.42 17.93
C ARG A 84 -8.12 -13.86 17.43
N ASP A 85 -9.23 -14.27 16.82
CA ASP A 85 -9.36 -15.61 16.23
C ASP A 85 -8.40 -15.78 15.04
N LEU A 86 -8.31 -14.77 14.17
CA LEU A 86 -7.34 -14.75 13.07
C LEU A 86 -5.90 -14.86 13.59
N ALA A 87 -5.54 -14.11 14.63
CA ALA A 87 -4.22 -14.18 15.25
C ALA A 87 -3.95 -15.57 15.85
N LYS A 88 -4.92 -16.16 16.55
CA LYS A 88 -4.82 -17.51 17.11
C LYS A 88 -4.55 -18.57 16.04
N ARG A 89 -5.25 -18.49 14.90
CA ARG A 89 -5.12 -19.46 13.80
C ARG A 89 -3.83 -19.30 12.99
N SER A 90 -3.37 -18.06 12.82
CA SER A 90 -2.17 -17.74 12.02
C SER A 90 -0.86 -17.89 12.80
N LYS A 91 -0.87 -17.66 14.14
CA LYS A 91 0.34 -17.69 14.98
C LYS A 91 1.18 -18.97 14.84
N PRO A 92 0.63 -20.20 14.82
CA PRO A 92 1.44 -21.40 14.66
C PRO A 92 2.23 -21.46 13.34
N PHE A 93 1.68 -20.87 12.27
CA PHE A 93 2.37 -20.78 10.98
C PHE A 93 3.49 -19.72 11.05
N ALA A 94 3.17 -18.53 11.59
CA ALA A 94 4.15 -17.46 11.76
C ALA A 94 5.35 -17.87 12.64
N VAL A 95 5.10 -18.64 13.70
CA VAL A 95 6.18 -19.19 14.56
C VAL A 95 7.07 -20.15 13.77
N ARG A 96 6.49 -21.04 12.96
CA ARG A 96 7.28 -21.96 12.11
C ARG A 96 8.09 -21.20 11.07
N ASP A 97 7.49 -20.20 10.43
CA ASP A 97 8.19 -19.38 9.43
C ASP A 97 9.35 -18.61 10.06
N LEU A 98 9.14 -18.03 11.25
CA LEU A 98 10.20 -17.34 11.98
C LEU A 98 11.33 -18.29 12.41
N GLN A 99 10.99 -19.49 12.90
CA GLN A 99 11.99 -20.50 13.26
C GLN A 99 12.83 -20.93 12.05
N GLN A 100 12.19 -21.15 10.89
CA GLN A 100 12.88 -21.47 9.64
C GLN A 100 13.80 -20.33 9.20
N LEU A 101 13.34 -19.09 9.32
CA LEU A 101 14.12 -17.91 8.98
C LEU A 101 15.32 -17.73 9.92
N GLN A 102 15.14 -17.94 11.23
CA GLN A 102 16.20 -17.88 12.23
C GLN A 102 17.25 -18.97 12.01
N ALA A 103 16.83 -20.20 11.74
CA ALA A 103 17.75 -21.31 11.44
C ALA A 103 18.57 -21.00 10.18
N TYR A 104 17.91 -20.55 9.11
CA TYR A 104 18.59 -20.14 7.89
C TYR A 104 19.57 -18.99 8.11
N ALA A 105 19.16 -17.94 8.82
CA ALA A 105 20.03 -16.80 9.12
C ALA A 105 21.26 -17.24 9.95
N ALA A 106 21.08 -18.14 10.91
CA ALA A 106 22.18 -18.67 11.72
C ALA A 106 23.20 -19.46 10.87
N GLU A 107 22.73 -20.28 9.92
CA GLU A 107 23.58 -20.98 8.95
C GLU A 107 24.40 -20.01 8.07
N GLN A 108 23.85 -18.82 7.79
CA GLN A 108 24.52 -17.75 7.03
C GLN A 108 25.37 -16.82 7.92
N GLY A 109 25.61 -17.17 9.19
CA GLY A 109 26.46 -16.39 10.10
C GLY A 109 25.75 -15.27 10.87
N CYS A 110 24.41 -15.25 10.88
CA CYS A 110 23.60 -14.32 11.69
C CYS A 110 22.80 -15.08 12.75
N PRO A 111 23.41 -15.42 13.91
CA PRO A 111 22.76 -16.21 14.95
C PRO A 111 21.62 -15.47 15.66
N GLU A 112 21.64 -14.13 15.66
CA GLU A 112 20.60 -13.29 16.24
C GLU A 112 19.91 -12.46 15.15
N LEU A 113 18.79 -12.98 14.65
CA LEU A 113 17.95 -12.30 13.66
C LEU A 113 17.25 -11.08 14.28
N LYS A 114 17.58 -9.88 13.81
CA LYS A 114 16.92 -8.62 14.21
C LYS A 114 15.86 -8.22 13.19
N SER A 115 15.04 -7.22 13.54
CA SER A 115 13.95 -6.75 12.66
C SER A 115 14.41 -6.24 11.29
N TRP A 116 15.62 -5.68 11.20
CA TRP A 116 16.23 -5.24 9.94
C TRP A 116 16.88 -6.35 9.12
N ASP A 117 16.93 -7.57 9.65
CA ASP A 117 17.49 -8.74 8.96
C ASP A 117 16.39 -9.58 8.27
N SER A 118 15.15 -9.52 8.75
CA SER A 118 14.07 -10.41 8.29
C SER A 118 13.77 -10.31 6.80
N GLY A 119 13.78 -9.10 6.23
CA GLY A 119 13.54 -8.89 4.79
C GLY A 119 14.63 -9.53 3.93
N PHE A 120 15.89 -9.29 4.30
CA PHE A 120 17.07 -9.79 3.61
C PHE A 120 17.18 -11.32 3.64
N PHE A 121 17.13 -11.93 4.83
CA PHE A 121 17.18 -13.40 4.92
C PHE A 121 15.91 -14.06 4.37
N GLY A 122 14.76 -13.37 4.43
CA GLY A 122 13.51 -13.86 3.84
C GLY A 122 13.62 -13.97 2.32
N GLU A 123 14.25 -12.99 1.66
CA GLU A 123 14.53 -13.05 0.22
C GLU A 123 15.47 -14.21 -0.12
N LYS A 124 16.61 -14.30 0.57
CA LYS A 124 17.62 -15.34 0.31
C LYS A 124 17.07 -16.75 0.55
N LEU A 125 16.28 -16.93 1.61
CA LEU A 125 15.58 -18.20 1.87
C LEU A 125 14.56 -18.53 0.77
N ARG A 126 13.85 -17.53 0.26
CA ARG A 126 12.90 -17.71 -0.85
C ARG A 126 13.63 -18.10 -2.14
N GLU A 127 14.72 -17.43 -2.47
CA GLU A 127 15.57 -17.76 -3.63
C GLU A 127 16.10 -19.19 -3.51
N GLN A 128 16.61 -19.60 -2.34
CA GLN A 128 17.09 -20.96 -2.11
C GLN A 128 15.98 -22.01 -2.29
N ARG A 129 14.78 -21.76 -1.76
CA ARG A 129 13.68 -22.75 -1.77
C ARG A 129 13.03 -22.89 -3.13
N TYR A 130 12.83 -21.78 -3.84
CA TYR A 130 12.02 -21.75 -5.04
C TYR A 130 12.83 -21.50 -6.32
N SER A 131 14.13 -21.20 -6.22
CA SER A 131 14.99 -20.82 -7.35
C SER A 131 14.40 -19.66 -8.16
N VAL A 132 13.65 -18.77 -7.50
CA VAL A 132 13.00 -17.60 -8.11
C VAL A 132 13.54 -16.34 -7.45
N SER A 133 14.21 -15.51 -8.25
CA SER A 133 14.67 -14.18 -7.85
C SER A 133 13.77 -13.11 -8.46
N GLN A 134 13.25 -12.19 -7.65
CA GLN A 134 12.41 -11.09 -8.15
C GLN A 134 13.20 -10.14 -9.05
N GLU A 135 14.48 -9.91 -8.74
CA GLU A 135 15.35 -9.08 -9.58
C GLU A 135 15.57 -9.73 -10.96
N ALA A 136 15.74 -11.06 -11.02
CA ALA A 136 15.82 -11.78 -12.29
C ALA A 136 14.49 -11.73 -13.06
N LEU A 137 13.34 -11.76 -12.37
CA LEU A 137 12.03 -11.65 -13.01
C LEU A 137 11.73 -10.25 -13.55
N ARG A 138 12.31 -9.19 -12.97
CA ARG A 138 12.00 -7.80 -13.30
C ARG A 138 12.10 -7.47 -14.79
N VAL A 139 13.09 -8.04 -15.49
CA VAL A 139 13.30 -7.81 -16.93
C VAL A 139 12.15 -8.33 -17.80
N TYR A 140 11.36 -9.28 -17.28
CA TYR A 140 10.21 -9.86 -17.97
C TYR A 140 8.92 -9.04 -17.76
N PHE A 141 8.92 -8.04 -16.87
CA PHE A 141 7.77 -7.19 -16.58
C PHE A 141 8.00 -5.72 -16.94
N PRO A 142 8.41 -5.37 -18.18
CA PRO A 142 8.46 -3.98 -18.60
C PRO A 142 7.04 -3.39 -18.62
N ILE A 143 6.90 -2.16 -18.14
CA ILE A 143 5.59 -1.57 -17.82
C ILE A 143 4.60 -1.63 -18.99
N ASP A 144 5.02 -1.34 -20.21
CA ASP A 144 4.12 -1.35 -21.38
C ASP A 144 3.63 -2.76 -21.74
N LYS A 145 4.42 -3.81 -21.47
CA LYS A 145 3.95 -5.21 -21.62
C LYS A 145 2.96 -5.58 -20.53
N VAL A 146 3.19 -5.13 -19.30
CA VAL A 146 2.26 -5.36 -18.18
C VAL A 146 0.92 -4.67 -18.44
N LEU A 147 0.93 -3.40 -18.87
CA LEU A 147 -0.28 -2.67 -19.20
C LEU A 147 -1.04 -3.32 -20.36
N GLY A 148 -0.34 -3.72 -21.43
CA GLY A 148 -0.97 -4.42 -22.55
C GLY A 148 -1.64 -5.74 -22.11
N GLY A 149 -0.98 -6.53 -21.28
CA GLY A 149 -1.54 -7.76 -20.72
C GLY A 149 -2.76 -7.49 -19.81
N LEU A 150 -2.66 -6.50 -18.93
CA LEU A 150 -3.75 -6.09 -18.05
C LEU A 150 -4.98 -5.65 -18.87
N PHE A 151 -4.79 -4.81 -19.88
CA PHE A 151 -5.90 -4.32 -20.71
C PHE A 151 -6.55 -5.46 -21.50
N ALA A 152 -5.77 -6.42 -22.03
CA ALA A 152 -6.32 -7.59 -22.70
C ALA A 152 -7.16 -8.48 -21.76
N ILE A 153 -6.73 -8.66 -20.50
CA ILE A 153 -7.50 -9.40 -19.50
C ILE A 153 -8.81 -8.68 -19.18
N VAL A 154 -8.76 -7.38 -18.92
CA VAL A 154 -9.93 -6.57 -18.60
C VAL A 154 -10.92 -6.56 -19.77
N GLN A 155 -10.44 -6.43 -21.01
CA GLN A 155 -11.27 -6.54 -22.20
C GLN A 155 -11.95 -7.91 -22.32
N LYS A 156 -11.23 -9.00 -22.07
CA LYS A 156 -11.80 -10.35 -22.13
C LYS A 156 -12.85 -10.61 -21.06
N LEU A 157 -12.64 -10.09 -19.85
CA LEU A 157 -13.52 -10.33 -18.70
C LEU A 157 -14.76 -9.42 -18.69
N TYR A 158 -14.59 -8.16 -19.10
CA TYR A 158 -15.61 -7.12 -18.93
C TYR A 158 -16.08 -6.48 -20.24
N GLY A 159 -15.48 -6.84 -21.38
CA GLY A 159 -15.84 -6.25 -22.68
C GLY A 159 -15.46 -4.78 -22.83
N ILE A 160 -14.60 -4.24 -21.95
CA ILE A 160 -14.16 -2.85 -22.00
C ILE A 160 -12.81 -2.70 -22.70
N GLU A 161 -12.71 -1.69 -23.54
CA GLU A 161 -11.51 -1.35 -24.30
C GLU A 161 -10.82 -0.16 -23.64
N ILE A 162 -9.51 -0.25 -23.48
CA ILE A 162 -8.70 0.81 -22.89
C ILE A 162 -7.69 1.29 -23.93
N ALA A 163 -7.73 2.59 -24.23
CA ALA A 163 -6.85 3.22 -25.21
C ALA A 163 -6.17 4.46 -24.62
N GLU A 164 -4.89 4.63 -24.90
CA GLU A 164 -4.15 5.82 -24.45
C GLU A 164 -4.52 7.05 -25.29
N ILE A 165 -4.81 8.16 -24.62
CA ILE A 165 -5.01 9.48 -25.24
C ILE A 165 -3.68 10.24 -25.19
N LYS A 166 -3.31 10.83 -26.32
CA LYS A 166 -2.17 11.75 -26.45
C LYS A 166 -2.67 13.19 -26.63
N GLY A 167 -1.84 14.17 -26.30
CA GLY A 167 -2.16 15.60 -26.48
C GLY A 167 -3.25 16.09 -25.52
N PHE A 168 -3.00 15.98 -24.22
CA PHE A 168 -3.92 16.41 -23.17
C PHE A 168 -3.19 17.31 -22.16
N ASP A 169 -3.95 18.14 -21.45
CA ASP A 169 -3.41 18.97 -20.38
C ASP A 169 -3.00 18.11 -19.19
N THR A 170 -1.75 18.26 -18.76
CA THR A 170 -1.16 17.43 -17.71
C THR A 170 -0.36 18.26 -16.71
N TRP A 171 -0.31 17.81 -15.45
CA TRP A 171 0.54 18.37 -14.40
C TRP A 171 1.97 17.83 -14.43
N HIS A 172 2.25 16.76 -15.18
CA HIS A 172 3.58 16.18 -15.28
C HIS A 172 3.78 15.44 -16.62
N PRO A 173 4.96 15.50 -17.25
CA PRO A 173 5.22 14.86 -18.55
C PRO A 173 5.06 13.34 -18.54
N ASP A 174 5.32 12.68 -17.41
CA ASP A 174 5.22 11.22 -17.30
C ASP A 174 3.80 10.71 -17.03
N VAL A 175 2.82 11.60 -16.81
CA VAL A 175 1.43 11.20 -16.63
C VAL A 175 0.89 10.75 -17.97
N ARG A 176 0.16 9.63 -17.97
CA ARG A 176 -0.54 9.10 -19.14
C ARG A 176 -2.04 9.24 -18.92
N LEU A 177 -2.82 9.43 -19.98
CA LEU A 177 -4.27 9.46 -19.92
C LEU A 177 -4.82 8.30 -20.72
N PHE A 178 -5.76 7.57 -20.14
CA PHE A 178 -6.44 6.46 -20.81
C PHE A 178 -7.94 6.69 -20.86
N GLU A 179 -8.55 6.31 -21.98
CA GLU A 179 -9.99 6.26 -22.19
C GLU A 179 -10.48 4.82 -22.08
N ILE A 180 -11.61 4.66 -21.41
CA ILE A 180 -12.33 3.40 -21.32
C ILE A 180 -13.57 3.50 -22.20
N LYS A 181 -13.75 2.50 -23.06
CA LYS A 181 -14.94 2.31 -23.89
C LYS A 181 -15.59 0.96 -23.62
N GLU A 182 -16.90 0.90 -23.77
CA GLU A 182 -17.69 -0.34 -23.76
C GLU A 182 -18.57 -0.30 -25.01
N ASN A 183 -18.49 -1.33 -25.87
CA ASN A 183 -19.23 -1.38 -27.15
C ASN A 183 -19.03 -0.12 -28.01
N GLY A 184 -17.80 0.42 -28.04
CA GLY A 184 -17.46 1.65 -28.76
C GLY A 184 -17.91 2.95 -28.07
N GLN A 185 -18.71 2.88 -27.01
CA GLN A 185 -19.17 4.05 -26.26
C GLN A 185 -18.18 4.41 -25.14
N HIS A 186 -17.83 5.69 -25.04
CA HIS A 186 -17.01 6.20 -23.95
C HIS A 186 -17.74 6.08 -22.59
N ILE A 187 -17.09 5.44 -21.61
CA ILE A 187 -17.66 5.22 -20.27
C ILE A 187 -16.82 5.80 -19.12
N GLY A 188 -15.58 6.23 -19.37
CA GLY A 188 -14.73 6.84 -18.34
C GLY A 188 -13.30 7.10 -18.80
N ARG A 189 -12.53 7.81 -17.98
CA ARG A 189 -11.08 8.01 -18.19
C ARG A 189 -10.32 7.80 -16.89
N PHE A 190 -9.03 7.56 -17.01
CA PHE A 190 -8.14 7.68 -15.86
C PHE A 190 -6.79 8.26 -16.26
N PHE A 191 -6.25 9.11 -15.39
CA PHE A 191 -4.85 9.47 -15.42
C PHE A 191 -4.05 8.36 -14.74
N PHE A 192 -2.87 8.06 -15.28
CA PHE A 192 -1.95 7.06 -14.78
C PHE A 192 -0.61 7.72 -14.52
N ASP A 193 -0.31 7.94 -13.25
CA ASP A 193 0.87 8.61 -12.76
C ASP A 193 1.70 7.60 -11.95
N LEU A 194 2.55 6.84 -12.63
CA LEU A 194 3.23 5.69 -12.03
C LEU A 194 4.49 6.07 -11.24
N TYR A 195 5.29 7.02 -11.74
CA TYR A 195 6.65 7.20 -11.26
C TYR A 195 6.72 8.00 -9.96
N ALA A 196 7.60 7.56 -9.04
CA ALA A 196 7.86 8.27 -7.80
C ALA A 196 8.69 9.54 -8.08
N ARG A 197 8.35 10.63 -7.41
CA ARG A 197 9.08 11.90 -7.47
C ARG A 197 8.88 12.70 -6.18
N ALA A 198 9.74 13.71 -5.98
CA ALA A 198 9.62 14.61 -4.83
C ALA A 198 8.22 15.26 -4.79
N ASN A 199 7.69 15.43 -3.57
CA ASN A 199 6.37 16.02 -3.29
C ASN A 199 5.15 15.27 -3.87
N LYS A 200 5.34 14.10 -4.51
CA LYS A 200 4.24 13.21 -4.88
C LYS A 200 3.89 12.29 -3.70
N ARG A 201 2.60 12.11 -3.45
CA ARG A 201 2.09 11.15 -2.45
C ARG A 201 2.64 9.75 -2.74
N GLY A 202 3.22 9.11 -1.72
CA GLY A 202 3.76 7.76 -1.82
C GLY A 202 2.68 6.67 -1.68
N GLY A 203 2.95 5.50 -2.27
CA GLY A 203 2.06 4.34 -2.27
C GLY A 203 1.21 4.24 -3.54
N ALA A 204 0.56 3.08 -3.74
CA ALA A 204 -0.39 2.86 -4.83
C ALA A 204 -1.79 3.19 -4.32
N TRP A 205 -2.46 4.14 -4.96
CA TRP A 205 -3.78 4.63 -4.56
C TRP A 205 -4.60 4.93 -5.81
N MET A 206 -5.92 4.83 -5.70
CA MET A 206 -6.86 5.36 -6.68
C MET A 206 -7.62 6.52 -6.05
N ASP A 207 -7.77 7.61 -6.80
CA ASP A 207 -8.53 8.78 -6.39
C ASP A 207 -9.57 9.19 -7.46
N GLY A 208 -10.74 9.63 -7.02
CA GLY A 208 -11.81 10.08 -7.90
C GLY A 208 -11.61 11.54 -8.29
N ALA A 209 -11.14 11.80 -9.51
CA ALA A 209 -11.03 13.18 -10.03
C ALA A 209 -12.42 13.76 -10.38
N ARG A 210 -13.32 12.90 -10.87
CA ARG A 210 -14.68 13.26 -11.24
C ARG A 210 -15.60 12.06 -11.10
N ASP A 211 -16.67 12.21 -10.34
CA ASP A 211 -17.65 11.14 -10.18
C ASP A 211 -18.60 11.01 -11.37
N ARG A 212 -19.09 9.78 -11.57
CA ARG A 212 -20.22 9.53 -12.45
C ARG A 212 -21.50 10.04 -11.79
N ARG A 213 -22.16 11.00 -12.41
CA ARG A 213 -23.45 11.54 -11.91
C ARG A 213 -24.30 12.08 -13.04
N ARG A 214 -25.60 12.24 -12.79
CA ARG A 214 -26.44 13.10 -13.63
C ARG A 214 -26.29 14.54 -13.17
N THR A 215 -26.01 15.45 -14.11
CA THR A 215 -25.92 16.88 -13.82
C THR A 215 -27.32 17.46 -13.59
N ALA A 216 -27.40 18.69 -13.10
CA ALA A 216 -28.67 19.42 -12.97
C ALA A 216 -29.40 19.57 -14.32
N ALA A 217 -28.67 19.54 -15.44
CA ALA A 217 -29.22 19.55 -16.79
C ALA A 217 -29.70 18.17 -17.29
N GLY A 218 -29.64 17.13 -16.45
CA GLY A 218 -30.05 15.76 -16.80
C GLY A 218 -29.01 14.95 -17.59
N THR A 219 -27.92 15.57 -18.03
CA THR A 219 -26.83 14.91 -18.77
C THR A 219 -26.06 13.94 -17.87
N LEU A 220 -25.79 12.75 -18.38
CA LEU A 220 -24.90 11.80 -17.70
C LEU A 220 -23.44 12.23 -17.89
N GLN A 221 -22.76 12.50 -16.77
CA GLN A 221 -21.33 12.77 -16.73
C GLN A 221 -20.57 11.48 -16.47
N ASN A 222 -19.54 11.21 -17.28
CA ASN A 222 -18.66 10.05 -17.09
C ASN A 222 -17.57 10.30 -16.04
N PRO A 223 -17.15 9.26 -15.30
CA PRO A 223 -16.14 9.37 -14.28
C PRO A 223 -14.74 9.61 -14.84
N VAL A 224 -13.89 10.22 -14.02
CA VAL A 224 -12.44 10.32 -14.24
C VAL A 224 -11.75 9.95 -12.94
N ALA A 225 -10.75 9.09 -13.01
CA ALA A 225 -9.94 8.69 -11.86
C ALA A 225 -8.46 9.08 -12.05
N ASN A 226 -7.73 9.13 -10.94
CA ASN A 226 -6.27 9.18 -10.90
C ASN A 226 -5.77 7.84 -10.33
N LEU A 227 -4.86 7.20 -11.05
CA LEU A 227 -4.20 5.94 -10.71
C LEU A 227 -2.68 6.13 -10.61
#